data_AF-A0AAE3CBQ9-F1
#
_entry.id   AF-A0AAE3CBQ9-F1
#
_cell.length_a   1.000
_cell.length_b   1.000
_cell.length_c   1.000
_cell.angle_alpha   90.00
_cell.angle_beta   90.00
_cell.angle_gamma   90.00
#
_symmetry.space_group_name_H-M   'P 1'
#
loop_
_entity.id
_entity.type
_entity.pdbx_description
1 polymer ?
#
loop_
_entity_poly.entity_id
_entity_poly.type
_entity_poly.pdbx_seq_one_letter_code
_entity_poly.pdbx_strand_id
1 'polypeptide(L)'
;MKFGVKALACLLTLTVVFGIMALPLVFAQEAQTVKTYAFINAVPNPVGVNQEILIHVGITMPLLSPEMGWENLEVIITKPDNTVEKITGIRTDSTGGTGVTYTPKKVGNYKLKTHFPEQVTTPTKMAGSYEVGIYPPGTVMLESYSEELTLVVQETPVPIYPAFPLPQEYWTRPIDAQLREWHSVAGNWLDSSPRKPVFVAGNDYAPESPHILWTKPLTMGGQVGDPIGEPGFETGDAYEGKWRSKIILAGRLYYQDGAANELWQRVVCVDLHTGEEIWRKTFLDNRTIAFGQLMYWRTPNYQGVFDYLWVVVGTTWHAFDAFTGDWVFAIQNAPVSSGEFFWGVPDRIKFGPKGEILVYTINTQQGWMTLWNSSHIVSLSGTGFYAWSWRPYGKVVNGTEGYMWNKTIAKLPGSVNLIFGLDRAVGGQLTRTKVALWGISLKPGEEGTLLYNKTWTPPAEWEEGDLTPEFNIASAEYGVYVIRTKENRQYYAFSTKTGDKLWGPTPSEHYLNYYGWIISPLVGERAPLIAYGRLYSTGVSGILYCYNVTTGELLWNYTATDPYNEILWNTAWWLHPLFIT
;
A
#
# COMPACT_ATOMS: atom_id res chain seq x y z
N MET A 1 -39.75 -39.10 45.56
CA MET A 1 -39.25 -37.87 44.91
C MET A 1 -37.78 -37.71 45.28
N LYS A 2 -36.84 -38.11 44.41
CA LYS A 2 -35.38 -38.01 44.65
C LYS A 2 -34.67 -37.79 43.30
N PHE A 3 -33.78 -36.81 43.26
CA PHE A 3 -32.83 -36.60 42.16
C PHE A 3 -31.82 -37.76 42.11
N GLY A 4 -31.31 -38.11 40.92
CA GLY A 4 -30.36 -39.22 40.79
C GLY A 4 -29.55 -39.28 39.49
N VAL A 5 -28.25 -39.52 39.68
CA VAL A 5 -27.33 -40.27 38.79
C VAL A 5 -26.72 -39.56 37.56
N LYS A 6 -27.28 -38.48 36.98
CA LYS A 6 -26.60 -37.80 35.83
C LYS A 6 -25.60 -36.68 36.18
N ALA A 7 -25.49 -36.26 37.44
CA ALA A 7 -24.55 -35.22 37.87
C ALA A 7 -23.20 -35.76 38.41
N LEU A 8 -23.05 -37.08 38.58
CA LEU A 8 -21.87 -37.66 39.25
C LEU A 8 -20.76 -38.14 38.28
N ALA A 9 -21.03 -38.18 36.97
CA ALA A 9 -20.05 -38.55 35.95
C ALA A 9 -19.12 -37.39 35.53
N CYS A 10 -19.60 -36.14 35.61
CA CYS A 10 -18.80 -34.94 35.30
C CYS A 10 -17.92 -34.46 36.47
N LEU A 11 -18.08 -35.03 37.68
CA LEU A 11 -17.27 -34.67 38.85
C LEU A 11 -16.12 -35.65 39.15
N LEU A 12 -16.05 -36.78 38.44
CA LEU A 12 -14.99 -37.80 38.62
C LEU A 12 -13.90 -37.76 37.54
N THR A 13 -14.05 -36.93 36.51
CA THR A 13 -13.02 -36.65 35.48
C THR A 13 -12.15 -35.44 35.84
N LEU A 14 -12.28 -34.90 37.06
CA LEU A 14 -11.71 -33.63 37.49
C LEU A 14 -10.69 -33.75 38.65
N THR A 15 -10.28 -34.98 39.00
CA THR A 15 -9.52 -35.26 40.24
C THR A 15 -8.34 -36.24 40.08
N VAL A 16 -7.80 -36.44 38.87
CA VAL A 16 -6.53 -37.18 38.66
C VAL A 16 -5.58 -36.48 37.66
N VAL A 17 -5.33 -35.18 37.83
CA VAL A 17 -4.04 -34.53 37.46
C VAL A 17 -3.76 -33.35 38.41
N PHE A 18 -3.50 -33.63 39.69
CA PHE A 18 -2.78 -32.69 40.57
C PHE A 18 -1.77 -33.48 41.39
N GLY A 19 -0.61 -33.69 40.78
CA GLY A 19 0.43 -34.61 41.27
C GLY A 19 1.79 -34.46 40.58
N ILE A 20 2.03 -33.33 39.92
CA ILE A 20 3.39 -32.91 39.50
C ILE A 20 3.58 -31.50 40.04
N MET A 21 4.19 -31.40 41.22
CA MET A 21 4.78 -30.14 41.65
C MET A 21 5.97 -29.83 40.75
N ALA A 22 6.01 -28.60 40.26
CA ALA A 22 7.14 -27.87 39.69
C ALA A 22 8.42 -28.68 39.40
N LEU A 23 8.64 -28.96 38.11
CA LEU A 23 9.69 -28.21 37.45
C LEU A 23 9.02 -27.31 36.42
N PRO A 24 9.18 -25.97 36.47
CA PRO A 24 8.98 -25.21 35.25
C PRO A 24 9.97 -25.77 34.22
N LEU A 25 9.46 -26.19 33.06
CA LEU A 25 10.29 -26.29 31.87
C LEU A 25 10.65 -24.86 31.47
N VAL A 26 11.61 -24.30 32.21
CA VAL A 26 12.41 -23.18 31.75
C VAL A 26 13.20 -23.74 30.59
N PHE A 27 12.61 -23.67 29.40
CA PHE A 27 13.41 -23.29 28.25
C PHE A 27 14.07 -21.98 28.66
N ALA A 28 15.33 -22.07 29.09
CA ALA A 28 16.26 -20.96 29.00
C ALA A 28 16.58 -20.78 27.51
N GLN A 29 15.54 -20.45 26.75
CA GLN A 29 15.71 -19.72 25.51
C GLN A 29 16.34 -18.42 25.96
N GLU A 30 17.59 -18.19 25.54
CA GLU A 30 18.26 -16.92 25.80
C GLU A 30 17.30 -15.80 25.43
N ALA A 31 17.13 -14.84 26.34
CA ALA A 31 16.13 -13.80 26.19
C ALA A 31 16.34 -13.14 24.83
N GLN A 32 15.35 -13.27 23.93
CA GLN A 32 15.54 -12.93 22.53
C GLN A 32 15.98 -11.46 22.44
N THR A 33 17.17 -11.21 21.93
CA THR A 33 17.72 -9.86 21.79
C THR A 33 17.37 -9.32 20.41
N VAL A 34 16.91 -8.07 20.36
CA VAL A 34 16.49 -7.39 19.13
C VAL A 34 17.17 -6.04 19.07
N LYS A 35 17.92 -5.79 18.00
CA LYS A 35 18.54 -4.51 17.73
C LYS A 35 17.45 -3.47 17.44
N THR A 36 17.50 -2.32 18.13
CA THR A 36 16.57 -1.22 17.87
C THR A 36 17.19 -0.14 16.99
N TYR A 37 16.34 0.64 16.33
CA TYR A 37 16.74 1.76 15.48
C TYR A 37 16.01 3.01 15.95
N ALA A 38 16.67 3.78 16.83
CA ALA A 38 16.20 5.09 17.23
C ALA A 38 16.28 6.10 16.08
N PHE A 39 15.34 7.04 16.07
CA PHE A 39 15.29 8.13 15.09
C PHE A 39 15.07 9.48 15.78
N ILE A 40 15.36 10.55 15.04
CA ILE A 40 15.07 11.91 15.45
C ILE A 40 14.76 12.78 14.22
N ASN A 41 13.82 13.72 14.38
CA ASN A 41 13.62 14.83 13.47
C ASN A 41 13.23 16.09 14.27
N ALA A 42 13.29 17.27 13.65
CA ALA A 42 12.88 18.53 14.25
C ALA A 42 12.18 19.40 13.20
N VAL A 43 11.03 19.95 13.55
CA VAL A 43 10.17 20.76 12.66
C VAL A 43 9.72 22.02 13.40
N PRO A 44 9.88 23.23 12.85
CA PRO A 44 10.68 23.56 11.66
C PRO A 44 12.18 23.31 11.86
N ASN A 45 12.90 23.01 10.76
CA ASN A 45 14.37 23.03 10.69
C ASN A 45 14.80 23.48 9.28
N PRO A 46 15.42 24.66 9.09
CA PRO A 46 15.89 25.62 10.11
C PRO A 46 14.76 26.23 10.96
N VAL A 47 15.10 26.93 12.04
CA VAL A 47 14.13 27.60 12.93
C VAL A 47 14.64 28.96 13.42
N GLY A 48 13.74 29.90 13.70
CA GLY A 48 14.11 31.16 14.37
C GLY A 48 14.52 30.99 15.82
N VAL A 49 15.41 31.86 16.31
CA VAL A 49 15.66 31.99 17.76
C VAL A 49 14.36 32.38 18.49
N ASN A 50 14.09 31.72 19.62
CA ASN A 50 12.84 31.81 20.39
C ASN A 50 11.55 31.28 19.72
N GLN A 51 11.61 30.73 18.51
CA GLN A 51 10.49 30.00 17.91
C GLN A 51 10.47 28.56 18.46
N GLU A 52 9.29 28.01 18.75
CA GLU A 52 9.14 26.63 19.20
C GLU A 52 9.32 25.65 18.03
N ILE A 53 9.98 24.53 18.29
CA ILE A 53 10.04 23.36 17.41
C ILE A 53 9.34 22.18 18.07
N LEU A 54 8.82 21.28 17.24
CA LEU A 54 8.45 19.93 17.61
C LEU A 54 9.57 18.97 17.20
N ILE A 55 10.10 18.22 18.17
CA ILE A 55 11.09 17.17 17.96
C ILE A 55 10.34 15.85 17.89
N HIS A 56 10.40 15.19 16.73
CA HIS A 56 9.87 13.84 16.56
C HIS A 56 10.93 12.83 17.02
N VAL A 57 10.60 12.03 18.03
CA VAL A 57 11.52 11.18 18.79
C VAL A 57 10.93 9.79 18.96
N GLY A 58 11.73 8.73 18.78
CA GLY A 58 11.23 7.36 18.90
C GLY A 58 12.20 6.28 18.44
N ILE A 59 11.67 5.07 18.31
CA ILE A 59 12.29 3.93 17.63
C ILE A 59 11.35 3.35 16.57
N THR A 60 11.90 2.68 15.55
CA THR A 60 11.10 2.09 14.47
C THR A 60 10.21 0.91 14.90
N MET A 61 10.36 0.35 16.11
CA MET A 61 9.60 -0.82 16.56
C MET A 61 8.27 -0.39 17.24
N PRO A 62 7.10 -0.75 16.69
CA PRO A 62 5.81 -0.47 17.32
C PRO A 62 5.47 -1.45 18.45
N LEU A 63 4.37 -1.16 19.14
CA LEU A 63 3.73 -1.93 20.19
C LEU A 63 2.27 -2.24 19.82
N LEU A 64 1.73 -3.36 20.28
CA LEU A 64 0.47 -3.93 19.76
C LEU A 64 -0.84 -3.18 20.08
N SER A 65 -0.86 -2.25 21.03
CA SER A 65 -2.10 -1.60 21.51
C SER A 65 -1.86 -0.10 21.75
N PRO A 66 -2.82 0.80 21.44
CA PRO A 66 -2.64 2.26 21.56
C PRO A 66 -2.31 2.74 22.98
N GLU A 67 -2.62 1.97 24.01
CA GLU A 67 -2.30 2.26 25.41
C GLU A 67 -0.83 1.98 25.77
N MET A 68 -0.10 1.27 24.91
CA MET A 68 1.32 0.93 25.11
C MET A 68 2.24 2.05 24.63
N GLY A 69 3.47 2.09 25.17
CA GLY A 69 4.50 3.04 24.76
C GLY A 69 5.89 2.58 25.23
N TRP A 70 6.93 2.94 24.50
CA TRP A 70 8.31 2.84 24.99
C TRP A 70 8.58 3.99 25.95
N GLU A 71 9.35 3.76 27.01
CA GLU A 71 9.46 4.71 28.12
C GLU A 71 10.91 5.13 28.35
N ASN A 72 11.10 6.27 29.01
CA ASN A 72 12.40 6.81 29.41
C ASN A 72 13.36 7.12 28.24
N LEU A 73 12.83 7.39 27.04
CA LEU A 73 13.64 7.93 25.95
C LEU A 73 14.19 9.31 26.34
N GLU A 74 15.34 9.66 25.78
CA GLU A 74 15.96 10.98 25.95
C GLU A 74 16.24 11.63 24.58
N VAL A 75 16.10 12.95 24.51
CA VAL A 75 16.71 13.76 23.45
C VAL A 75 17.91 14.48 24.04
N ILE A 76 19.10 14.16 23.54
CA ILE A 76 20.37 14.80 23.89
C ILE A 76 20.56 16.00 22.95
N ILE A 77 20.68 17.20 23.51
CA ILE A 77 20.79 18.47 22.78
C ILE A 77 22.15 19.10 23.09
N THR A 78 23.07 19.07 22.15
CA THR A 78 24.34 19.82 22.25
C THR A 78 24.16 21.18 21.60
N LYS A 79 24.37 22.24 22.38
CA LYS A 79 24.20 23.65 21.98
C LYS A 79 25.43 24.16 21.21
N PRO A 80 25.34 25.32 20.52
CA PRO A 80 26.47 25.92 19.80
C PRO A 80 27.70 26.24 20.65
N ASP A 81 27.55 26.34 21.98
CA ASP A 81 28.64 26.54 22.95
C ASP A 81 29.21 25.22 23.53
N ASN A 82 28.82 24.07 22.95
CA ASN A 82 29.11 22.71 23.41
C ASN A 82 28.55 22.33 24.79
N THR A 83 27.67 23.16 25.38
CA THR A 83 26.91 22.71 26.57
C THR A 83 25.84 21.70 26.15
N VAL A 84 25.62 20.69 27.00
CA VAL A 84 24.64 19.62 26.74
C VAL A 84 23.42 19.80 27.64
N GLU A 85 22.24 19.72 27.04
CA GLU A 85 20.94 19.65 27.69
C GLU A 85 20.27 18.32 27.33
N LYS A 86 19.37 17.82 28.18
CA LYS A 86 18.58 16.63 27.88
C LYS A 86 17.10 16.89 28.14
N ILE A 87 16.25 16.44 27.22
CA ILE A 87 14.83 16.17 27.49
C ILE A 87 14.76 14.69 27.86
N THR A 88 14.19 14.34 29.01
CA THR A 88 14.21 12.97 29.56
C THR A 88 12.80 12.51 29.95
N GLY A 89 12.61 11.20 30.15
CA GLY A 89 11.32 10.65 30.59
C GLY A 89 10.27 10.61 29.48
N ILE A 90 10.71 10.64 28.22
CA ILE A 90 9.83 10.64 27.06
C ILE A 90 9.18 9.26 26.92
N ARG A 91 7.85 9.23 26.79
CA ARG A 91 7.08 8.02 26.49
C ARG A 91 6.53 8.12 25.08
N THR A 92 6.81 7.13 24.23
CA THR A 92 6.27 7.08 22.86
C THR A 92 4.79 6.72 22.85
N ASP A 93 4.12 6.99 21.73
CA ASP A 93 2.88 6.33 21.38
C ASP A 93 3.15 4.87 20.95
N SER A 94 2.10 4.08 20.74
CA SER A 94 2.24 2.66 20.35
C SER A 94 2.88 2.47 18.97
N THR A 95 2.91 3.50 18.13
CA THR A 95 3.60 3.52 16.82
C THR A 95 5.13 3.50 16.94
N GLY A 96 5.67 3.69 18.15
CA GLY A 96 7.11 3.75 18.43
C GLY A 96 7.70 5.16 18.41
N GLY A 97 6.93 6.17 17.98
CA GLY A 97 7.31 7.59 17.97
C GLY A 97 6.44 8.45 18.86
N THR A 98 6.87 9.69 19.13
CA THR A 98 6.04 10.77 19.68
C THR A 98 6.70 12.14 19.42
N GLY A 99 6.02 13.23 19.78
CA GLY A 99 6.53 14.60 19.67
C GLY A 99 6.84 15.23 21.04
N VAL A 100 7.97 15.93 21.16
CA VAL A 100 8.29 16.78 22.32
C VAL A 100 8.71 18.18 21.86
N THR A 101 8.25 19.25 22.50
CA THR A 101 8.61 20.60 22.08
C THR A 101 9.94 21.09 22.67
N TYR A 102 10.60 22.00 21.95
CA TYR A 102 11.80 22.70 22.40
C TYR A 102 11.80 24.14 21.88
N THR A 103 12.46 25.06 22.58
CA THR A 103 12.57 26.45 22.11
C THR A 103 14.04 26.91 22.18
N PRO A 104 14.80 26.87 21.08
CA PRO A 104 16.20 27.30 21.09
C PRO A 104 16.34 28.79 21.43
N LYS A 105 17.31 29.10 22.30
CA LYS A 105 17.54 30.45 22.87
C LYS A 105 18.82 31.13 22.37
N LYS A 106 19.57 30.49 21.49
CA LYS A 106 20.76 31.04 20.83
C LYS A 106 20.73 30.69 19.35
N VAL A 107 21.30 31.54 18.51
CA VAL A 107 21.55 31.26 17.09
C VAL A 107 22.76 30.34 16.94
N GLY A 108 22.74 29.49 15.91
CA GLY A 108 23.80 28.53 15.58
C GLY A 108 23.29 27.10 15.40
N ASN A 109 24.22 26.19 15.15
CA ASN A 109 23.90 24.78 14.92
C ASN A 109 23.81 24.01 16.25
N TYR A 110 22.65 23.43 16.51
CA TYR A 110 22.43 22.48 17.59
C TYR A 110 22.54 21.07 17.04
N LYS A 111 23.13 20.14 17.81
CA LYS A 111 23.18 18.72 17.48
C LYS A 111 22.19 17.99 18.39
N LEU A 112 21.16 17.38 17.80
CA LEU A 112 20.17 16.59 18.52
C LEU A 112 20.38 15.11 18.23
N LYS A 113 20.18 14.28 19.26
CA LYS A 113 20.27 12.82 19.15
C LYS A 113 19.26 12.15 20.09
N THR A 114 18.46 11.23 19.58
CA THR A 114 17.62 10.37 20.41
C THR A 114 18.49 9.29 21.04
N HIS A 115 18.24 9.00 22.31
CA HIS A 115 18.72 7.83 23.04
C HIS A 115 17.50 7.00 23.46
N PHE A 116 17.47 5.74 23.01
CA PHE A 116 16.53 4.73 23.48
C PHE A 116 17.26 3.79 24.44
N PRO A 117 16.86 3.73 25.72
CA PRO A 117 17.44 2.79 26.68
C PRO A 117 16.93 1.37 26.41
N GLU A 118 17.76 0.36 26.75
CA GLU A 118 17.35 -1.05 26.69
C GLU A 118 16.05 -1.30 27.48
N GLN A 119 15.10 -1.99 26.87
CA GLN A 119 13.80 -2.31 27.45
C GLN A 119 13.37 -3.75 27.16
N VAL A 120 12.79 -4.40 28.16
CA VAL A 120 12.26 -5.77 28.02
C VAL A 120 10.75 -5.70 27.76
N THR A 121 10.29 -6.45 26.77
CA THR A 121 8.86 -6.60 26.45
C THR A 121 8.12 -7.38 27.55
N THR A 122 6.85 -7.04 27.77
CA THR A 122 5.99 -7.68 28.77
C THR A 122 4.62 -8.00 28.14
N PRO A 123 3.73 -8.76 28.81
CA PRO A 123 2.37 -8.99 28.31
C PRO A 123 1.55 -7.70 28.11
N THR A 124 1.98 -6.58 28.71
CA THR A 124 1.39 -5.24 28.55
C THR A 124 2.28 -4.24 27.79
N LYS A 125 3.41 -4.71 27.24
CA LYS A 125 4.34 -3.97 26.38
C LYS A 125 4.90 -4.96 25.34
N MET A 126 4.04 -5.43 24.45
CA MET A 126 4.39 -6.40 23.41
C MET A 126 4.83 -5.69 22.13
N ALA A 127 6.07 -5.95 21.70
CA ALA A 127 6.65 -5.36 20.50
C ALA A 127 6.23 -6.09 19.23
N GLY A 128 6.11 -5.34 18.14
CA GLY A 128 5.87 -5.85 16.81
C GLY A 128 4.55 -5.41 16.19
N SER A 129 4.28 -5.93 15.00
CA SER A 129 3.09 -5.64 14.21
C SER A 129 2.79 -6.79 13.24
N TYR A 130 1.74 -6.66 12.43
CA TYR A 130 1.50 -7.57 11.32
C TYR A 130 2.69 -7.66 10.34
N GLU A 131 3.45 -6.57 10.18
CA GLU A 131 4.49 -6.46 9.16
C GLU A 131 5.87 -7.01 9.58
N VAL A 132 6.22 -6.88 10.86
CA VAL A 132 7.54 -7.33 11.39
C VAL A 132 7.44 -8.59 12.25
N GLY A 133 6.22 -9.12 12.41
CA GLY A 133 5.93 -10.19 13.37
C GLY A 133 5.74 -9.66 14.79
N ILE A 134 5.37 -10.56 15.70
CA ILE A 134 5.13 -10.26 17.12
C ILE A 134 6.25 -10.91 17.93
N TYR A 135 6.93 -10.11 18.75
CA TYR A 135 7.95 -10.58 19.66
C TYR A 135 7.31 -11.01 20.99
N PRO A 136 7.68 -12.17 21.56
CA PRO A 136 7.10 -12.68 22.79
C PRO A 136 7.53 -11.83 24.01
N PRO A 137 6.72 -11.76 25.08
CA PRO A 137 7.15 -11.18 26.36
C PRO A 137 8.46 -11.80 26.85
N GLY A 138 9.39 -10.96 27.32
CA GLY A 138 10.74 -11.35 27.67
C GLY A 138 11.80 -11.10 26.60
N THR A 139 11.42 -10.68 25.38
CA THR A 139 12.35 -10.15 24.38
C THR A 139 13.00 -8.86 24.88
N VAL A 140 14.33 -8.77 24.79
CA VAL A 140 15.17 -7.62 25.14
C VAL A 140 15.37 -6.75 23.90
N MET A 141 14.81 -5.55 23.93
CA MET A 141 15.02 -4.52 22.92
C MET A 141 16.26 -3.72 23.30
N LEU A 142 17.36 -3.91 22.56
CA LEU A 142 18.67 -3.34 22.88
C LEU A 142 18.68 -1.80 22.86
N GLU A 143 19.59 -1.20 23.63
CA GLU A 143 19.90 0.25 23.58
C GLU A 143 20.22 0.68 22.14
N SER A 144 19.74 1.86 21.73
CA SER A 144 20.19 2.49 20.48
C SER A 144 20.18 4.01 20.52
N TYR A 145 20.89 4.60 19.58
CA TYR A 145 20.95 6.04 19.37
C TYR A 145 20.62 6.36 17.91
N SER A 146 19.93 7.47 17.67
CA SER A 146 19.68 7.95 16.31
C SER A 146 20.97 8.43 15.62
N GLU A 147 20.87 8.69 14.33
CA GLU A 147 21.79 9.61 13.66
C GLU A 147 21.72 11.00 14.31
N GLU A 148 22.78 11.79 14.16
CA GLU A 148 22.86 13.14 14.71
C GLU A 148 22.17 14.14 13.78
N LEU A 149 21.08 14.76 14.24
CA LEU A 149 20.38 15.80 13.50
C LEU A 149 20.99 17.16 13.80
N THR A 150 21.39 17.88 12.75
CA THR A 150 21.73 19.30 12.88
C THR A 150 20.47 20.14 12.76
N LEU A 151 20.09 20.81 13.85
CA LEU A 151 19.10 21.88 13.85
C LEU A 151 19.80 23.21 13.62
N VAL A 152 19.44 23.89 12.54
CA VAL A 152 20.01 25.21 12.19
C VAL A 152 19.12 26.29 12.79
N VAL A 153 19.60 26.95 13.84
CA VAL A 153 18.87 28.08 14.47
C VAL A 153 19.39 29.39 13.89
N GLN A 154 18.48 30.21 13.36
CA GLN A 154 18.76 31.48 12.67
C GLN A 154 18.07 32.67 13.37
N GLU A 155 18.47 33.90 13.04
CA GLU A 155 17.87 35.12 13.61
C GLU A 155 16.40 35.31 13.19
N THR A 156 16.06 34.96 11.94
CA THR A 156 14.72 35.19 11.37
C THR A 156 13.80 33.99 11.64
N PRO A 157 12.63 34.18 12.28
CA PRO A 157 11.60 33.14 12.37
C PRO A 157 11.19 32.59 11.01
N VAL A 158 10.98 31.28 10.96
CA VAL A 158 10.44 30.61 9.77
C VAL A 158 8.92 30.82 9.74
N PRO A 159 8.31 31.12 8.59
CA PRO A 159 6.86 31.25 8.49
C PRO A 159 6.14 29.99 8.96
N ILE A 160 5.10 30.18 9.78
CA ILE A 160 4.02 29.21 9.94
C ILE A 160 3.04 29.37 8.77
N TYR A 161 2.20 28.36 8.53
CA TYR A 161 1.22 28.37 7.44
C TYR A 161 0.41 29.66 7.41
N PRO A 162 0.50 30.47 6.32
CA PRO A 162 -0.24 31.70 6.21
C PRO A 162 -1.72 31.39 5.96
N ALA A 163 -2.59 32.17 6.57
CA ALA A 163 -4.00 32.19 6.19
C ALA A 163 -4.15 32.43 4.67
N PHE A 164 -4.94 31.60 3.99
CA PHE A 164 -5.21 31.85 2.57
C PHE A 164 -6.16 33.05 2.40
N PRO A 165 -5.98 33.86 1.35
CA PRO A 165 -7.02 34.80 0.95
C PRO A 165 -8.27 34.02 0.55
N LEU A 166 -9.44 34.62 0.82
CA LEU A 166 -10.71 34.13 0.29
C LEU A 166 -10.69 34.13 -1.25
N PRO A 167 -11.46 33.24 -1.90
CA PRO A 167 -11.41 33.09 -3.35
C PRO A 167 -11.82 34.38 -4.05
N GLN A 168 -11.04 34.79 -5.04
CA GLN A 168 -11.37 35.91 -5.93
C GLN A 168 -11.98 35.46 -7.27
N GLU A 169 -12.07 34.14 -7.49
CA GLU A 169 -12.59 33.48 -8.69
C GLU A 169 -13.44 32.25 -8.30
N TYR A 170 -13.94 31.50 -9.30
CA TYR A 170 -14.88 30.40 -9.09
C TYR A 170 -14.31 29.27 -8.20
N TRP A 171 -15.09 28.90 -7.18
CA TRP A 171 -14.78 27.80 -6.26
C TRP A 171 -15.97 26.84 -6.14
N THR A 172 -15.69 25.60 -5.70
CA THR A 172 -16.70 24.54 -5.56
C THR A 172 -16.63 23.83 -4.23
N ARG A 173 -17.72 23.12 -3.90
CA ARG A 173 -17.74 22.14 -2.81
C ARG A 173 -17.54 20.72 -3.36
N PRO A 174 -16.86 19.81 -2.63
CA PRO A 174 -16.15 20.07 -1.37
C PRO A 174 -14.97 21.01 -1.57
N ILE A 175 -14.75 21.92 -0.61
CA ILE A 175 -13.56 22.77 -0.56
C ILE A 175 -12.41 21.91 -0.03
N ASP A 176 -11.19 22.09 -0.57
CA ASP A 176 -9.99 21.45 -0.04
C ASP A 176 -9.81 21.83 1.44
N ALA A 177 -9.57 20.83 2.30
CA ALA A 177 -9.46 21.02 3.74
C ALA A 177 -8.26 21.90 4.15
N GLN A 178 -7.26 22.06 3.27
CA GLN A 178 -6.13 22.97 3.46
C GLN A 178 -6.54 24.46 3.45
N LEU A 179 -7.65 24.81 2.79
CA LEU A 179 -8.16 26.18 2.67
C LEU A 179 -9.00 26.58 3.90
N ARG A 180 -8.40 26.48 5.10
CA ARG A 180 -9.10 26.59 6.40
C ARG A 180 -9.95 27.87 6.55
N GLU A 181 -9.47 28.99 6.04
CA GLU A 181 -10.12 30.30 6.17
C GLU A 181 -11.41 30.41 5.33
N TRP A 182 -11.58 29.54 4.33
CA TRP A 182 -12.73 29.55 3.42
C TRP A 182 -14.02 29.04 4.06
N HIS A 183 -14.01 28.60 5.33
CA HIS A 183 -15.24 28.32 6.08
C HIS A 183 -16.20 29.52 6.07
N SER A 184 -15.67 30.75 6.02
CA SER A 184 -16.40 32.02 5.90
C SER A 184 -17.09 32.25 4.54
N VAL A 185 -16.81 31.42 3.54
CA VAL A 185 -17.59 31.33 2.28
C VAL A 185 -18.27 29.96 2.12
N ALA A 186 -18.21 29.09 3.13
CA ALA A 186 -18.73 27.72 3.10
C ALA A 186 -19.99 27.52 3.98
N GLY A 187 -20.98 28.38 3.84
CA GLY A 187 -22.24 28.35 4.59
C GLY A 187 -23.16 27.19 4.22
N ASN A 188 -23.63 26.43 5.20
CA ASN A 188 -24.47 25.23 5.02
C ASN A 188 -25.95 25.50 5.33
N TRP A 189 -26.87 25.01 4.48
CA TRP A 189 -28.31 25.02 4.75
C TRP A 189 -28.72 23.74 5.49
N LEU A 190 -28.83 23.82 6.81
CA LEU A 190 -29.04 22.65 7.69
C LEU A 190 -30.46 22.50 8.25
N ASP A 191 -31.38 23.44 7.97
CA ASP A 191 -32.77 23.40 8.44
C ASP A 191 -33.73 22.94 7.32
N SER A 192 -34.60 21.97 7.62
CA SER A 192 -35.61 21.43 6.70
C SER A 192 -36.96 22.17 6.77
N SER A 193 -37.09 23.16 7.64
CA SER A 193 -38.28 23.96 7.83
C SER A 193 -38.50 24.96 6.69
N PRO A 194 -39.69 25.02 6.04
CA PRO A 194 -39.99 26.07 5.06
C PRO A 194 -40.27 27.45 5.71
N ARG A 195 -39.93 27.66 6.98
CA ARG A 195 -40.19 28.90 7.74
C ARG A 195 -38.94 29.59 8.31
N LYS A 196 -37.78 28.92 8.31
CA LYS A 196 -36.43 29.45 8.61
C LYS A 196 -35.40 28.50 7.95
N PRO A 197 -34.21 28.98 7.52
CA PRO A 197 -33.61 30.30 7.73
C PRO A 197 -33.99 31.29 6.62
N VAL A 198 -33.75 32.58 6.87
CA VAL A 198 -33.90 33.66 5.86
C VAL A 198 -32.53 34.11 5.34
N PHE A 199 -31.45 33.44 5.76
CA PHE A 199 -30.06 33.76 5.50
C PHE A 199 -29.19 32.53 5.83
N VAL A 200 -28.17 32.25 5.01
CA VAL A 200 -27.13 31.25 5.31
C VAL A 200 -25.82 32.00 5.56
N ALA A 201 -25.37 32.00 6.81
CA ALA A 201 -24.10 32.62 7.20
C ALA A 201 -22.91 31.93 6.52
N GLY A 202 -21.86 32.70 6.23
CA GLY A 202 -20.65 32.21 5.57
C GLY A 202 -20.81 32.09 4.05
N ASN A 203 -21.28 33.12 3.35
CA ASN A 203 -21.39 33.12 1.88
C ASN A 203 -20.93 34.44 1.29
N ASP A 204 -19.90 35.03 1.90
CA ASP A 204 -19.70 36.48 1.85
C ASP A 204 -19.25 37.00 0.48
N TYR A 205 -18.69 36.12 -0.38
CA TYR A 205 -18.15 36.46 -1.71
C TYR A 205 -18.35 35.33 -2.74
N ALA A 206 -19.59 35.02 -3.12
CA ALA A 206 -19.89 34.01 -4.14
C ALA A 206 -19.44 34.44 -5.57
N PRO A 207 -18.64 33.63 -6.31
CA PRO A 207 -17.95 34.04 -7.55
C PRO A 207 -18.65 33.64 -8.88
N GLU A 208 -18.16 34.19 -10.02
CA GLU A 208 -18.85 34.11 -11.33
C GLU A 208 -18.09 33.44 -12.53
N SER A 209 -16.83 32.99 -12.43
CA SER A 209 -16.12 32.17 -13.47
C SER A 209 -14.70 31.77 -13.02
N PRO A 210 -13.94 30.90 -13.73
CA PRO A 210 -14.26 29.71 -14.54
C PRO A 210 -13.52 28.46 -13.96
N HIS A 211 -13.35 27.31 -14.65
CA HIS A 211 -14.37 26.38 -15.14
C HIS A 211 -13.88 24.94 -14.89
N ILE A 212 -14.77 24.07 -14.38
CA ILE A 212 -14.62 22.61 -14.25
C ILE A 212 -15.25 21.94 -15.49
N LEU A 213 -14.66 20.84 -16.01
CA LEU A 213 -15.31 20.05 -17.09
C LEU A 213 -16.67 19.53 -16.63
N TRP A 214 -16.67 18.85 -15.48
CA TRP A 214 -17.83 18.44 -14.70
C TRP A 214 -17.35 17.97 -13.31
N THR A 215 -18.22 18.05 -12.31
CA THR A 215 -18.03 17.42 -10.99
C THR A 215 -19.27 16.65 -10.62
N LYS A 216 -19.09 15.50 -9.97
CA LYS A 216 -20.18 14.65 -9.50
C LYS A 216 -19.93 14.23 -8.05
N PRO A 217 -20.72 14.74 -7.08
CA PRO A 217 -20.57 14.34 -5.68
C PRO A 217 -20.77 12.83 -5.53
N LEU A 218 -19.80 12.17 -4.91
CA LEU A 218 -19.89 10.75 -4.54
C LEU A 218 -20.55 10.56 -3.17
N THR A 219 -20.32 11.50 -2.27
CA THR A 219 -20.62 11.44 -0.83
C THR A 219 -20.55 12.87 -0.25
N MET A 220 -20.90 13.06 1.02
CA MET A 220 -20.60 14.31 1.73
C MET A 220 -19.10 14.38 2.05
N GLY A 221 -18.50 15.57 1.97
CA GLY A 221 -17.08 15.82 2.18
C GLY A 221 -16.77 17.33 2.29
N GLY A 222 -15.53 17.67 2.62
CA GLY A 222 -15.11 19.06 2.88
C GLY A 222 -15.45 19.54 4.29
N GLN A 223 -15.31 20.84 4.55
CA GLN A 223 -15.53 21.45 5.87
C GLN A 223 -16.98 21.37 6.38
N VAL A 224 -17.19 21.09 7.68
CA VAL A 224 -18.53 21.05 8.30
C VAL A 224 -19.04 22.45 8.64
N GLY A 225 -18.16 23.35 9.09
CA GLY A 225 -18.53 24.70 9.50
C GLY A 225 -19.36 24.75 10.80
N ASP A 226 -19.95 25.90 11.10
CA ASP A 226 -20.66 26.12 12.37
C ASP A 226 -21.92 25.24 12.52
N PRO A 227 -22.22 24.75 13.74
CA PRO A 227 -21.54 25.04 15.02
C PRO A 227 -20.39 24.05 15.35
N ILE A 228 -19.92 23.26 14.38
CA ILE A 228 -18.90 22.22 14.59
C ILE A 228 -17.48 22.77 14.42
N GLY A 229 -17.31 23.80 13.58
CA GLY A 229 -16.05 24.52 13.37
C GLY A 229 -15.12 23.85 12.35
N GLU A 230 -13.86 23.69 12.74
CA GLU A 230 -12.73 23.20 11.91
C GLU A 230 -12.79 21.75 11.39
N PRO A 231 -13.55 20.79 11.99
CA PRO A 231 -13.62 19.43 11.47
C PRO A 231 -14.24 19.33 10.08
N GLY A 232 -13.66 18.47 9.24
CA GLY A 232 -14.27 18.05 7.97
C GLY A 232 -15.31 16.95 8.13
N PHE A 233 -16.19 16.81 7.15
CA PHE A 233 -17.04 15.63 6.99
C PHE A 233 -16.18 14.40 6.71
N GLU A 234 -16.57 13.25 7.26
CA GLU A 234 -15.90 11.96 7.04
C GLU A 234 -15.69 11.66 5.54
N THR A 235 -14.44 11.62 5.08
CA THR A 235 -14.07 11.39 3.66
C THR A 235 -13.71 9.93 3.33
N GLY A 236 -13.68 9.05 4.34
CA GLY A 236 -13.17 7.68 4.29
C GLY A 236 -11.77 7.60 4.90
N ASP A 237 -11.50 6.52 5.64
CA ASP A 237 -10.21 6.20 6.22
C ASP A 237 -9.48 5.06 5.46
N ALA A 238 -8.45 4.47 6.06
CA ALA A 238 -7.69 3.35 5.51
C ALA A 238 -8.53 2.09 5.20
N TYR A 239 -9.69 1.90 5.85
CA TYR A 239 -10.52 0.69 5.76
C TYR A 239 -11.94 0.95 5.23
N GLU A 240 -12.38 2.21 5.19
CA GLU A 240 -13.67 2.69 4.68
C GLU A 240 -13.55 3.60 3.45
N GLY A 241 -12.32 3.75 2.92
CA GLY A 241 -11.98 4.56 1.75
C GLY A 241 -12.99 4.49 0.60
N LYS A 242 -13.51 5.66 0.23
CA LYS A 242 -14.58 5.85 -0.76
C LYS A 242 -14.03 5.73 -2.19
N TRP A 243 -14.90 5.47 -3.18
CA TRP A 243 -14.52 5.38 -4.61
C TRP A 243 -13.54 4.26 -4.98
N ARG A 244 -13.81 3.04 -4.51
CA ARG A 244 -12.90 1.88 -4.67
C ARG A 244 -12.70 1.47 -6.12
N SER A 245 -13.75 0.99 -6.77
CA SER A 245 -13.69 0.54 -8.17
C SER A 245 -13.83 1.73 -9.10
N LYS A 246 -12.80 1.99 -9.91
CA LYS A 246 -12.77 3.03 -10.96
C LYS A 246 -11.94 2.53 -12.15
N ILE A 247 -12.53 2.57 -13.34
CA ILE A 247 -11.93 2.09 -14.59
C ILE A 247 -12.21 3.14 -15.67
N ILE A 248 -11.20 3.47 -16.48
CA ILE A 248 -11.42 4.22 -17.72
C ILE A 248 -11.26 3.25 -18.90
N LEU A 249 -12.28 3.18 -19.75
CA LEU A 249 -12.29 2.34 -20.95
C LEU A 249 -12.95 3.11 -22.09
N ALA A 250 -12.28 3.20 -23.25
CA ALA A 250 -12.81 3.84 -24.46
C ALA A 250 -13.46 5.24 -24.26
N GLY A 251 -12.82 6.12 -23.49
CA GLY A 251 -13.32 7.49 -23.25
C GLY A 251 -14.45 7.60 -22.22
N ARG A 252 -14.74 6.54 -21.48
CA ARG A 252 -15.75 6.51 -20.40
C ARG A 252 -15.13 6.13 -19.08
N LEU A 253 -15.68 6.70 -18.01
CA LEU A 253 -15.33 6.37 -16.63
C LEU A 253 -16.44 5.49 -16.05
N TYR A 254 -16.04 4.32 -15.56
CA TYR A 254 -16.89 3.36 -14.87
C TYR A 254 -16.48 3.34 -13.40
N TYR A 255 -17.41 3.55 -12.49
CA TYR A 255 -17.09 3.56 -11.07
C TYR A 255 -18.24 3.09 -10.19
N GLN A 256 -17.91 2.59 -9.00
CA GLN A 256 -18.90 2.27 -7.98
C GLN A 256 -19.41 3.56 -7.30
N ASP A 257 -20.72 3.78 -7.24
CA ASP A 257 -21.30 4.85 -6.41
C ASP A 257 -21.37 4.47 -4.92
N GLY A 258 -21.31 5.49 -4.05
CA GLY A 258 -21.30 5.34 -2.59
C GLY A 258 -19.93 5.10 -1.95
N ALA A 259 -19.94 5.00 -0.62
CA ALA A 259 -18.81 4.60 0.22
C ALA A 259 -18.60 3.07 0.21
N ALA A 260 -17.42 2.64 0.69
CA ALA A 260 -16.99 1.23 0.70
C ALA A 260 -18.02 0.23 1.24
N ASN A 261 -18.66 0.62 2.34
CA ASN A 261 -19.51 -0.23 3.17
C ASN A 261 -21.02 0.05 2.97
N GLU A 262 -21.39 0.80 1.92
CA GLU A 262 -22.80 1.00 1.58
C GLU A 262 -23.48 -0.29 1.11
N LEU A 263 -24.77 -0.43 1.46
CA LEU A 263 -25.59 -1.60 1.13
C LEU A 263 -25.78 -1.82 -0.38
N TRP A 264 -25.48 -0.81 -1.21
CA TRP A 264 -25.67 -0.85 -2.66
C TRP A 264 -24.34 -0.57 -3.37
N GLN A 265 -23.88 -1.52 -4.18
CA GLN A 265 -22.70 -1.39 -5.03
C GLN A 265 -23.16 -1.25 -6.49
N ARG A 266 -23.73 -0.08 -6.84
CA ARG A 266 -24.10 0.20 -8.22
C ARG A 266 -22.88 0.70 -8.98
N VAL A 267 -22.73 0.20 -10.20
CA VAL A 267 -21.76 0.69 -11.16
C VAL A 267 -22.42 1.78 -11.98
N VAL A 268 -21.77 2.94 -12.05
CA VAL A 268 -22.14 4.10 -12.86
C VAL A 268 -21.15 4.19 -14.02
N CYS A 269 -21.65 4.38 -15.23
CA CYS A 269 -20.87 4.81 -16.38
C CYS A 269 -21.15 6.28 -16.67
N VAL A 270 -20.10 7.08 -16.80
CA VAL A 270 -20.17 8.46 -17.29
C VAL A 270 -19.28 8.65 -18.51
N ASP A 271 -19.69 9.56 -19.39
CA ASP A 271 -18.79 10.11 -20.40
C ASP A 271 -17.66 10.88 -19.70
N LEU A 272 -16.40 10.60 -20.05
CA LEU A 272 -15.25 11.17 -19.34
C LEU A 272 -15.10 12.69 -19.56
N HIS A 273 -15.59 13.21 -20.69
CA HIS A 273 -15.44 14.61 -21.05
C HIS A 273 -16.53 15.50 -20.43
N THR A 274 -17.75 14.97 -20.29
CA THR A 274 -18.96 15.73 -19.90
C THR A 274 -19.57 15.33 -18.56
N GLY A 275 -19.25 14.13 -18.03
CA GLY A 275 -19.77 13.64 -16.75
C GLY A 275 -21.23 13.17 -16.78
N GLU A 276 -21.86 13.24 -17.96
CA GLU A 276 -23.22 12.76 -18.16
C GLU A 276 -23.31 11.26 -17.86
N GLU A 277 -24.32 10.86 -17.08
CA GLU A 277 -24.56 9.46 -16.72
C GLU A 277 -25.17 8.72 -17.91
N ILE A 278 -24.38 7.83 -18.50
CA ILE A 278 -24.79 7.00 -19.65
C ILE A 278 -25.66 5.85 -19.14
N TRP A 279 -25.26 5.21 -18.04
CA TRP A 279 -26.06 4.21 -17.34
C TRP A 279 -25.62 4.02 -15.88
N ARG A 280 -26.52 3.46 -15.07
CA ARG A 280 -26.25 2.99 -13.70
C ARG A 280 -26.93 1.64 -13.50
N LYS A 281 -26.19 0.63 -13.05
CA LYS A 281 -26.67 -0.75 -12.88
C LYS A 281 -26.09 -1.40 -11.63
N THR A 282 -26.89 -2.23 -10.97
CA THR A 282 -26.40 -3.21 -9.99
C THR A 282 -26.03 -4.47 -10.75
N PHE A 283 -24.79 -4.95 -10.62
CA PHE A 283 -24.39 -6.22 -11.24
C PHE A 283 -24.64 -7.39 -10.28
N LEU A 284 -25.30 -8.43 -10.81
CA LEU A 284 -25.58 -9.68 -10.09
C LEU A 284 -26.20 -9.44 -8.70
N ASP A 285 -25.72 -10.16 -7.69
CA ASP A 285 -26.05 -10.00 -6.27
C ASP A 285 -25.24 -8.86 -5.62
N ASN A 286 -25.36 -7.65 -6.17
CA ASN A 286 -24.74 -6.42 -5.65
C ASN A 286 -23.20 -6.46 -5.66
N ARG A 287 -22.64 -6.77 -6.83
CA ARG A 287 -21.20 -6.93 -7.09
C ARG A 287 -20.63 -5.72 -7.86
N THR A 288 -19.35 -5.44 -7.64
CA THR A 288 -18.58 -4.42 -8.37
C THR A 288 -17.71 -5.02 -9.49
N ILE A 289 -17.17 -4.16 -10.37
CA ILE A 289 -16.25 -4.56 -11.44
C ILE A 289 -14.89 -4.94 -10.85
N ALA A 290 -14.34 -6.08 -11.26
CA ALA A 290 -12.98 -6.49 -10.94
C ALA A 290 -11.94 -5.87 -11.91
N PHE A 291 -12.23 -5.85 -13.21
CA PHE A 291 -11.38 -5.22 -14.24
C PHE A 291 -12.10 -4.98 -15.57
N GLY A 292 -11.49 -4.19 -16.46
CA GLY A 292 -11.92 -4.01 -17.85
C GLY A 292 -11.00 -4.75 -18.84
N GLN A 293 -11.50 -5.01 -20.05
CA GLN A 293 -10.77 -5.67 -21.13
C GLN A 293 -11.11 -5.03 -22.47
N LEU A 294 -10.10 -4.83 -23.34
CA LEU A 294 -10.29 -4.66 -24.79
C LEU A 294 -9.69 -5.88 -25.47
N MET A 295 -10.48 -6.67 -26.19
CA MET A 295 -10.03 -7.89 -26.85
C MET A 295 -10.17 -7.80 -28.37
N TYR A 296 -9.04 -7.80 -29.09
CA TYR A 296 -9.01 -7.82 -30.54
C TYR A 296 -9.16 -9.24 -31.11
N TRP A 297 -10.39 -9.60 -31.47
CA TRP A 297 -10.64 -10.84 -32.21
C TRP A 297 -10.26 -10.64 -33.68
N ARG A 298 -9.43 -11.54 -34.22
CA ARG A 298 -9.03 -11.52 -35.63
C ARG A 298 -8.92 -12.94 -36.20
N THR A 299 -9.87 -13.30 -37.05
CA THR A 299 -9.93 -14.57 -37.79
C THR A 299 -10.36 -14.32 -39.24
N PRO A 300 -10.37 -15.33 -40.13
CA PRO A 300 -10.87 -15.17 -41.49
C PRO A 300 -12.35 -14.78 -41.58
N ASN A 301 -13.16 -15.10 -40.57
CA ASN A 301 -14.62 -14.89 -40.57
C ASN A 301 -15.08 -13.68 -39.73
N TYR A 302 -14.20 -13.12 -38.88
CA TYR A 302 -14.56 -11.99 -38.02
C TYR A 302 -13.33 -11.19 -37.57
N GLN A 303 -13.41 -9.85 -37.61
CA GLN A 303 -12.38 -8.96 -37.10
C GLN A 303 -13.03 -7.79 -36.34
N GLY A 304 -12.59 -7.51 -35.11
CA GLY A 304 -13.13 -6.44 -34.28
C GLY A 304 -12.53 -6.42 -32.87
N VAL A 305 -12.58 -5.27 -32.20
CA VAL A 305 -12.24 -5.13 -30.78
C VAL A 305 -13.53 -5.21 -29.98
N PHE A 306 -13.52 -6.01 -28.92
CA PHE A 306 -14.64 -6.16 -27.98
C PHE A 306 -14.26 -5.61 -26.61
N ASP A 307 -15.11 -4.76 -26.05
CA ASP A 307 -14.99 -4.16 -24.73
C ASP A 307 -15.82 -4.90 -23.68
N TYR A 308 -15.17 -5.33 -22.60
CA TYR A 308 -15.84 -6.04 -21.50
C TYR A 308 -15.49 -5.44 -20.13
N LEU A 309 -16.49 -5.36 -19.27
CA LEU A 309 -16.36 -5.19 -17.82
C LEU A 309 -16.53 -6.56 -17.17
N TRP A 310 -15.58 -6.96 -16.32
CA TRP A 310 -15.57 -8.28 -15.69
C TRP A 310 -15.98 -8.21 -14.22
N VAL A 311 -16.96 -9.03 -13.84
CA VAL A 311 -17.41 -9.23 -12.45
C VAL A 311 -17.12 -10.67 -12.07
N VAL A 312 -16.48 -10.91 -10.93
CA VAL A 312 -16.04 -12.25 -10.51
C VAL A 312 -16.77 -12.66 -9.23
N VAL A 313 -17.41 -13.84 -9.25
CA VAL A 313 -18.14 -14.43 -8.11
C VAL A 313 -17.68 -15.87 -7.94
N GLY A 314 -16.96 -16.17 -6.85
CA GLY A 314 -16.25 -17.44 -6.72
C GLY A 314 -15.30 -17.63 -7.91
N THR A 315 -15.36 -18.77 -8.58
CA THR A 315 -14.62 -19.05 -9.84
C THR A 315 -15.45 -18.78 -11.11
N THR A 316 -16.57 -18.06 -11.02
CA THR A 316 -17.36 -17.66 -12.20
C THR A 316 -17.06 -16.21 -12.57
N TRP A 317 -16.61 -15.99 -13.80
CA TRP A 317 -16.33 -14.67 -14.35
C TRP A 317 -17.45 -14.28 -15.31
N HIS A 318 -18.14 -13.19 -15.02
CA HIS A 318 -19.23 -12.64 -15.84
C HIS A 318 -18.70 -11.45 -16.64
N ALA A 319 -18.90 -11.48 -17.97
CA ALA A 319 -18.57 -10.37 -18.85
C ALA A 319 -19.83 -9.54 -19.12
N PHE A 320 -19.70 -8.23 -18.94
CA PHE A 320 -20.71 -7.23 -19.26
C PHE A 320 -20.22 -6.35 -20.40
N ASP A 321 -21.12 -5.95 -21.29
CA ASP A 321 -20.86 -5.00 -22.37
C ASP A 321 -20.55 -3.63 -21.74
N ALA A 322 -19.42 -2.99 -22.11
CA ALA A 322 -19.06 -1.73 -21.48
C ALA A 322 -19.87 -0.54 -22.03
N PHE A 323 -20.53 -0.67 -23.18
CA PHE A 323 -21.40 0.37 -23.71
C PHE A 323 -22.76 0.39 -23.00
N THR A 324 -23.42 -0.75 -22.84
CA THR A 324 -24.76 -0.81 -22.24
C THR A 324 -24.78 -1.22 -20.77
N GLY A 325 -23.72 -1.86 -20.27
CA GLY A 325 -23.69 -2.51 -18.96
C GLY A 325 -24.57 -3.76 -18.87
N ASP A 326 -24.97 -4.37 -19.99
CA ASP A 326 -25.73 -5.63 -19.99
C ASP A 326 -24.81 -6.86 -19.90
N TRP A 327 -25.32 -7.92 -19.27
CA TRP A 327 -24.60 -9.19 -19.21
C TRP A 327 -24.52 -9.84 -20.60
N VAL A 328 -23.32 -10.25 -21.00
CA VAL A 328 -23.06 -10.85 -22.32
C VAL A 328 -22.87 -12.36 -22.21
N PHE A 329 -21.99 -12.80 -21.31
CA PHE A 329 -21.67 -14.22 -21.11
C PHE A 329 -21.00 -14.48 -19.76
N ALA A 330 -20.82 -15.75 -19.39
CA ALA A 330 -20.05 -16.13 -18.21
C ALA A 330 -19.14 -17.33 -18.46
N ILE A 331 -17.99 -17.33 -17.79
CA ILE A 331 -17.02 -18.43 -17.75
C ILE A 331 -17.06 -19.02 -16.33
N GLN A 332 -17.57 -20.25 -16.18
CA GLN A 332 -17.48 -21.01 -14.93
C GLN A 332 -16.12 -21.68 -14.78
N ASN A 333 -15.71 -22.06 -13.57
CA ASN A 333 -14.45 -22.77 -13.31
C ASN A 333 -13.20 -22.05 -13.85
N ALA A 334 -13.21 -20.71 -13.84
CA ALA A 334 -12.06 -19.90 -14.17
C ALA A 334 -10.94 -20.05 -13.10
N PRO A 335 -9.65 -19.92 -13.47
CA PRO A 335 -8.51 -20.27 -12.61
C PRO A 335 -8.17 -19.25 -11.51
N VAL A 336 -9.00 -18.22 -11.30
CA VAL A 336 -8.84 -17.20 -10.25
C VAL A 336 -10.18 -16.94 -9.61
N SER A 337 -10.20 -16.94 -8.28
CA SER A 337 -11.41 -16.72 -7.49
C SER A 337 -11.62 -15.25 -7.11
N SER A 338 -12.86 -14.86 -6.84
CA SER A 338 -13.24 -13.48 -6.47
C SER A 338 -12.44 -12.91 -5.29
N GLY A 339 -12.03 -13.74 -4.33
CA GLY A 339 -11.25 -13.30 -3.17
C GLY A 339 -9.83 -12.82 -3.53
N GLU A 340 -9.29 -13.22 -4.67
CA GLU A 340 -7.96 -12.82 -5.12
C GLU A 340 -7.96 -11.41 -5.74
N PHE A 341 -9.13 -10.91 -6.17
CA PHE A 341 -9.28 -9.59 -6.76
C PHE A 341 -9.42 -8.44 -5.74
N PHE A 342 -9.34 -8.73 -4.43
CA PHE A 342 -9.57 -7.75 -3.37
C PHE A 342 -8.64 -6.53 -3.45
N TRP A 343 -7.39 -6.73 -3.87
CA TRP A 343 -6.38 -5.67 -4.05
C TRP A 343 -6.21 -5.25 -5.54
N GLY A 344 -7.15 -5.61 -6.41
CA GLY A 344 -7.06 -5.39 -7.86
C GLY A 344 -6.74 -6.67 -8.64
N VAL A 345 -6.31 -6.53 -9.90
CA VAL A 345 -6.02 -7.68 -10.78
C VAL A 345 -4.77 -8.44 -10.31
N PRO A 346 -4.86 -9.74 -9.99
CA PRO A 346 -3.70 -10.51 -9.55
C PRO A 346 -2.60 -10.56 -10.60
N ASP A 347 -1.35 -10.45 -10.18
CA ASP A 347 -0.17 -10.42 -11.07
C ASP A 347 -0.03 -11.63 -12.01
N ARG A 348 -0.65 -12.77 -11.66
CA ARG A 348 -0.67 -13.96 -12.51
C ARG A 348 -1.65 -13.89 -13.69
N ILE A 349 -2.53 -12.89 -13.71
CA ILE A 349 -3.34 -12.50 -14.86
C ILE A 349 -2.54 -11.51 -15.70
N LYS A 350 -2.41 -11.79 -17.00
CA LYS A 350 -1.79 -10.91 -17.99
C LYS A 350 -2.69 -10.79 -19.22
N PHE A 351 -2.61 -9.66 -19.91
CA PHE A 351 -3.28 -9.48 -21.20
C PHE A 351 -2.28 -9.80 -22.31
N GLY A 352 -2.66 -10.69 -23.23
CA GLY A 352 -1.85 -11.01 -24.40
C GLY A 352 -1.85 -9.88 -25.45
N PRO A 353 -1.11 -10.04 -26.56
CA PRO A 353 -0.97 -8.99 -27.58
C PRO A 353 -2.27 -8.60 -28.29
N LYS A 354 -3.35 -9.37 -28.14
CA LYS A 354 -4.70 -9.05 -28.63
C LYS A 354 -5.67 -8.79 -27.48
N GLY A 355 -5.18 -8.59 -26.26
CA GLY A 355 -6.00 -8.40 -25.06
C GLY A 355 -6.75 -9.64 -24.59
N GLU A 356 -6.38 -10.82 -25.08
CA GLU A 356 -6.82 -12.10 -24.51
C GLU A 356 -6.34 -12.24 -23.06
N ILE A 357 -7.14 -12.85 -22.19
CA ILE A 357 -6.78 -12.98 -20.77
C ILE A 357 -5.98 -14.26 -20.59
N LEU A 358 -4.72 -14.11 -20.20
CA LEU A 358 -3.80 -15.18 -19.87
C LEU A 358 -3.72 -15.31 -18.34
N VAL A 359 -3.86 -16.53 -17.82
CA VAL A 359 -3.63 -16.81 -16.40
C VAL A 359 -2.59 -17.91 -16.27
N TYR A 360 -1.48 -17.58 -15.62
CA TYR A 360 -0.45 -18.55 -15.26
C TYR A 360 -0.70 -19.08 -13.85
N THR A 361 -0.66 -20.40 -13.67
CA THR A 361 -0.61 -21.00 -12.33
C THR A 361 0.70 -21.76 -12.22
N ILE A 362 1.56 -21.41 -11.26
CA ILE A 362 2.88 -22.03 -11.08
C ILE A 362 2.95 -22.56 -9.64
N ASN A 363 3.06 -23.88 -9.49
CA ASN A 363 3.19 -24.53 -8.19
C ASN A 363 4.63 -25.01 -7.99
N THR A 364 5.43 -24.17 -7.34
CA THR A 364 6.86 -24.39 -7.07
C THR A 364 7.13 -25.60 -6.17
N GLN A 365 6.20 -25.97 -5.29
CA GLN A 365 6.35 -27.10 -4.36
C GLN A 365 5.99 -28.45 -5.00
N GLN A 366 4.94 -28.47 -5.82
CA GLN A 366 4.48 -29.67 -6.52
C GLN A 366 5.22 -29.90 -7.85
N GLY A 367 5.88 -28.88 -8.40
CA GLY A 367 6.70 -29.00 -9.61
C GLY A 367 5.86 -29.01 -10.90
N TRP A 368 4.82 -28.19 -10.99
CA TRP A 368 4.03 -28.03 -12.21
C TRP A 368 3.59 -26.59 -12.45
N MET A 369 3.25 -26.29 -13.70
CA MET A 369 2.63 -25.02 -14.08
C MET A 369 1.65 -25.16 -15.25
N THR A 370 0.66 -24.29 -15.33
CA THR A 370 -0.31 -24.20 -16.43
C THR A 370 -0.40 -22.79 -17.00
N LEU A 371 -0.83 -22.71 -18.26
CA LEU A 371 -1.33 -21.49 -18.88
C LEU A 371 -2.78 -21.71 -19.29
N TRP A 372 -3.63 -20.82 -18.82
CA TRP A 372 -5.01 -20.67 -19.23
C TRP A 372 -5.16 -19.43 -20.11
N ASN A 373 -5.98 -19.49 -21.16
CA ASN A 373 -6.22 -18.40 -22.10
C ASN A 373 -7.72 -18.31 -22.43
N SER A 374 -8.34 -17.16 -22.16
CA SER A 374 -9.78 -16.96 -22.39
C SER A 374 -10.17 -17.11 -23.87
N SER A 375 -9.28 -16.76 -24.81
CA SER A 375 -9.52 -16.91 -26.25
C SER A 375 -9.44 -18.36 -26.75
N HIS A 376 -8.91 -19.29 -25.94
CA HIS A 376 -8.82 -20.71 -26.25
C HIS A 376 -10.14 -21.48 -25.98
N ILE A 377 -11.10 -20.84 -25.28
CA ILE A 377 -12.40 -21.43 -24.97
C ILE A 377 -13.25 -21.46 -26.25
N VAL A 378 -13.17 -22.56 -26.99
CA VAL A 378 -13.82 -22.75 -28.30
C VAL A 378 -15.34 -22.58 -28.23
N SER A 379 -15.97 -22.90 -27.09
CA SER A 379 -17.41 -22.72 -26.89
C SER A 379 -17.87 -21.26 -26.92
N LEU A 380 -16.97 -20.26 -26.78
CA LEU A 380 -17.30 -18.83 -26.99
C LEU A 380 -17.37 -18.44 -28.48
N SER A 381 -16.80 -19.24 -29.38
CA SER A 381 -16.87 -19.02 -30.82
C SER A 381 -18.20 -19.49 -31.44
N GLY A 382 -18.47 -19.05 -32.66
CA GLY A 382 -19.53 -19.60 -33.51
C GLY A 382 -19.15 -20.95 -34.13
N THR A 383 -20.15 -21.68 -34.62
CA THR A 383 -20.02 -23.00 -35.26
C THR A 383 -20.65 -23.00 -36.65
N GLY A 384 -20.35 -24.03 -37.46
CA GLY A 384 -20.88 -24.15 -38.82
C GLY A 384 -20.52 -22.95 -39.70
N PHE A 385 -21.51 -22.31 -40.32
CA PHE A 385 -21.33 -21.07 -41.10
C PHE A 385 -20.66 -19.93 -40.29
N TYR A 386 -20.86 -19.90 -38.97
CA TYR A 386 -20.28 -18.91 -38.07
C TYR A 386 -18.95 -19.36 -37.44
N ALA A 387 -18.33 -20.44 -37.91
CA ALA A 387 -17.02 -20.89 -37.43
C ALA A 387 -16.01 -19.74 -37.42
N TRP A 388 -15.15 -19.70 -36.39
CA TRP A 388 -14.14 -18.64 -36.17
C TRP A 388 -14.69 -17.24 -35.85
N SER A 389 -16.01 -17.02 -35.84
CA SER A 389 -16.58 -15.75 -35.34
C SER A 389 -16.64 -15.72 -33.82
N TRP A 390 -16.32 -14.58 -33.20
CA TRP A 390 -16.58 -14.37 -31.77
C TRP A 390 -18.09 -14.20 -31.54
N ARG A 391 -18.71 -15.14 -30.81
CA ARG A 391 -20.17 -15.15 -30.57
C ARG A 391 -20.48 -15.64 -29.16
N PRO A 392 -20.07 -14.92 -28.10
CA PRO A 392 -20.24 -15.37 -26.72
C PRO A 392 -21.66 -15.12 -26.18
N TYR A 393 -22.43 -14.22 -26.81
CA TYR A 393 -23.73 -13.72 -26.34
C TYR A 393 -24.68 -14.83 -25.85
N GLY A 394 -25.15 -14.69 -24.60
CA GLY A 394 -26.09 -15.60 -23.95
C GLY A 394 -25.47 -16.89 -23.39
N LYS A 395 -24.16 -17.11 -23.53
CA LYS A 395 -23.52 -18.38 -23.15
C LYS A 395 -23.02 -18.39 -21.70
N VAL A 396 -23.10 -19.56 -21.10
CA VAL A 396 -22.31 -19.94 -19.92
C VAL A 396 -21.40 -21.08 -20.35
N VAL A 397 -20.09 -20.91 -20.25
CA VAL A 397 -19.08 -21.84 -20.76
C VAL A 397 -18.19 -22.39 -19.64
N ASN A 398 -17.58 -23.55 -19.88
CA ASN A 398 -16.65 -24.14 -18.92
C ASN A 398 -15.22 -23.62 -19.18
N GLY A 399 -14.69 -22.87 -18.23
CA GLY A 399 -13.34 -22.32 -18.25
C GLY A 399 -12.25 -23.39 -18.34
N THR A 400 -12.50 -24.67 -18.01
CA THR A 400 -11.47 -25.70 -18.17
C THR A 400 -11.05 -25.93 -19.64
N GLU A 401 -11.86 -25.51 -20.62
CA GLU A 401 -11.49 -25.47 -22.05
C GLU A 401 -10.34 -24.48 -22.36
N GLY A 402 -10.12 -23.49 -21.49
CA GLY A 402 -9.11 -22.44 -21.68
C GLY A 402 -7.68 -22.88 -21.36
N TYR A 403 -7.46 -24.04 -20.74
CA TYR A 403 -6.10 -24.52 -20.46
C TYR A 403 -5.39 -24.95 -21.74
N MET A 404 -4.35 -24.20 -22.11
CA MET A 404 -3.53 -24.47 -23.30
C MET A 404 -2.53 -25.60 -23.06
N TRP A 405 -1.93 -25.64 -21.87
CA TRP A 405 -0.97 -26.68 -21.48
C TRP A 405 -0.83 -26.82 -19.96
N ASN A 406 -0.30 -27.98 -19.57
CA ASN A 406 0.25 -28.27 -18.24
C ASN A 406 1.68 -28.80 -18.43
N LYS A 407 2.63 -28.23 -17.70
CA LYS A 407 4.08 -28.50 -17.83
C LYS A 407 4.65 -28.87 -16.47
N THR A 408 5.42 -29.95 -16.40
CA THR A 408 6.24 -30.27 -15.24
C THR A 408 7.43 -29.34 -15.18
N ILE A 409 7.74 -28.82 -14.00
CA ILE A 409 8.90 -27.96 -13.72
C ILE A 409 9.70 -28.53 -12.55
N ALA A 410 10.94 -28.05 -12.40
CA ALA A 410 11.71 -28.31 -11.19
C ALA A 410 10.95 -27.80 -9.94
N LYS A 411 11.17 -28.43 -8.79
CA LYS A 411 10.73 -27.87 -7.51
C LYS A 411 11.63 -26.70 -7.14
N LEU A 412 11.03 -25.58 -6.71
CA LEU A 412 11.71 -24.31 -6.54
C LEU A 412 11.42 -23.69 -5.15
N PRO A 413 12.39 -22.97 -4.54
CA PRO A 413 12.21 -22.37 -3.24
C PRO A 413 11.28 -21.15 -3.29
N GLY A 414 10.46 -20.99 -2.24
CA GLY A 414 9.55 -19.85 -2.10
C GLY A 414 8.46 -19.78 -3.16
N SER A 415 8.09 -18.55 -3.54
CA SER A 415 6.93 -18.23 -4.37
C SER A 415 7.32 -17.53 -5.68
N VAL A 416 6.36 -17.46 -6.62
CA VAL A 416 6.47 -16.57 -7.78
C VAL A 416 6.38 -15.12 -7.28
N ASN A 417 7.28 -14.26 -7.75
CA ASN A 417 7.23 -12.82 -7.44
C ASN A 417 6.75 -12.00 -8.64
N LEU A 418 7.12 -12.38 -9.88
CA LEU A 418 6.61 -11.69 -11.07
C LEU A 418 6.57 -12.60 -12.32
N ILE A 419 5.65 -12.28 -13.24
CA ILE A 419 5.47 -12.95 -14.53
C ILE A 419 5.54 -11.90 -15.64
N PHE A 420 6.44 -12.09 -16.60
CA PHE A 420 6.69 -11.15 -17.70
C PHE A 420 6.01 -11.60 -19.01
N GLY A 421 4.69 -11.74 -18.96
CA GLY A 421 3.90 -12.22 -20.11
C GLY A 421 4.40 -13.58 -20.63
N LEU A 422 4.74 -13.65 -21.91
CA LEU A 422 5.24 -14.85 -22.57
C LEU A 422 6.79 -15.02 -22.50
N ASP A 423 7.53 -14.18 -21.76
CA ASP A 423 9.01 -14.28 -21.70
C ASP A 423 9.48 -15.22 -20.58
N ARG A 424 9.24 -14.87 -19.31
CA ARG A 424 9.70 -15.64 -18.15
C ARG A 424 8.84 -15.39 -16.90
N ALA A 425 8.85 -16.34 -15.97
CA ALA A 425 8.45 -16.11 -14.58
C ALA A 425 9.71 -16.08 -13.69
N VAL A 426 9.71 -15.21 -12.69
CA VAL A 426 10.77 -15.10 -11.68
C VAL A 426 10.18 -15.18 -10.29
N GLY A 427 10.96 -15.75 -9.37
CA GLY A 427 10.55 -15.87 -7.98
C GLY A 427 11.69 -16.30 -7.08
N GLY A 428 11.38 -16.53 -5.82
CA GLY A 428 12.39 -16.92 -4.85
C GLY A 428 11.92 -17.00 -3.41
N GLN A 429 12.91 -17.23 -2.54
CA GLN A 429 12.78 -17.18 -1.10
C GLN A 429 13.83 -16.20 -0.55
N LEU A 430 13.37 -15.24 0.24
CA LEU A 430 14.21 -14.24 0.90
C LEU A 430 14.23 -14.52 2.41
N THR A 431 15.41 -14.58 3.00
CA THR A 431 15.64 -14.64 4.45
C THR A 431 16.88 -13.81 4.79
N ARG A 432 17.06 -13.50 6.07
CA ARG A 432 18.25 -12.80 6.61
C ARG A 432 19.57 -13.45 6.18
N THR A 433 19.59 -14.77 6.07
CA THR A 433 20.78 -15.58 5.75
C THR A 433 20.85 -16.05 4.29
N LYS A 434 19.81 -15.82 3.48
CA LYS A 434 19.70 -16.44 2.15
C LYS A 434 18.76 -15.68 1.20
N VAL A 435 19.28 -15.33 0.03
CA VAL A 435 18.48 -14.91 -1.14
C VAL A 435 18.57 -16.02 -2.18
N ALA A 436 17.51 -16.83 -2.31
CA ALA A 436 17.41 -17.85 -3.36
C ALA A 436 16.46 -17.37 -4.46
N LEU A 437 16.98 -17.15 -5.66
CA LEU A 437 16.23 -16.67 -6.81
C LEU A 437 16.26 -17.69 -7.96
N TRP A 438 15.14 -17.83 -8.63
CA TRP A 438 15.00 -18.68 -9.81
C TRP A 438 14.24 -17.97 -10.93
N GLY A 439 14.41 -18.48 -12.14
CA GLY A 439 13.67 -18.04 -13.32
C GLY A 439 13.36 -19.22 -14.23
N ILE A 440 12.16 -19.24 -14.79
CA ILE A 440 11.70 -20.25 -15.76
C ILE A 440 11.21 -19.59 -17.04
N SER A 441 11.51 -20.18 -18.20
CA SER A 441 11.07 -19.69 -19.50
C SER A 441 9.56 -19.88 -19.65
N LEU A 442 8.87 -18.88 -20.20
CA LEU A 442 7.46 -18.94 -20.59
C LEU A 442 7.30 -18.89 -22.12
N LYS A 443 8.42 -18.89 -22.85
CA LYS A 443 8.44 -18.76 -24.31
C LYS A 443 7.83 -19.98 -24.98
N PRO A 444 7.09 -19.80 -26.09
CA PRO A 444 6.56 -20.91 -26.88
C PRO A 444 7.63 -21.96 -27.22
N GLY A 445 7.41 -23.20 -26.79
CA GLY A 445 8.33 -24.33 -26.98
C GLY A 445 9.39 -24.54 -25.89
N GLU A 446 9.59 -23.57 -24.98
CA GLU A 446 10.50 -23.66 -23.82
C GLU A 446 9.75 -23.63 -22.47
N GLU A 447 8.42 -23.77 -22.47
CA GLU A 447 7.61 -23.46 -21.29
C GLU A 447 7.95 -24.36 -20.10
N GLY A 448 8.40 -23.76 -19.00
CA GLY A 448 8.84 -24.45 -17.79
C GLY A 448 10.34 -24.79 -17.74
N THR A 449 11.10 -24.51 -18.80
CA THR A 449 12.56 -24.69 -18.78
C THR A 449 13.21 -23.79 -17.74
N LEU A 450 14.00 -24.38 -16.83
CA LEU A 450 14.72 -23.65 -15.80
C LEU A 450 15.87 -22.83 -16.42
N LEU A 451 15.79 -21.50 -16.29
CA LEU A 451 16.82 -20.57 -16.77
C LEU A 451 17.95 -20.43 -15.74
N TYR A 452 17.59 -20.33 -14.47
CA TYR A 452 18.53 -20.29 -13.35
C TYR A 452 17.83 -20.69 -12.03
N ASN A 453 18.63 -21.17 -11.08
CA ASN A 453 18.27 -21.32 -9.67
C ASN A 453 19.55 -21.05 -8.88
N LYS A 454 19.70 -19.84 -8.35
CA LYS A 454 20.91 -19.38 -7.65
C LYS A 454 20.60 -18.98 -6.22
N THR A 455 21.57 -19.16 -5.35
CA THR A 455 21.54 -18.65 -3.98
C THR A 455 22.68 -17.66 -3.79
N TRP A 456 22.37 -16.50 -3.23
CA TRP A 456 23.32 -15.53 -2.72
C TRP A 456 23.22 -15.45 -1.20
N THR A 457 24.37 -15.35 -0.53
CA THR A 457 24.47 -15.18 0.93
C THR A 457 24.57 -13.68 1.23
N PRO A 458 23.63 -13.11 2.01
CA PRO A 458 23.71 -11.71 2.41
C PRO A 458 24.86 -11.40 3.38
N PRO A 459 25.20 -10.11 3.58
CA PRO A 459 26.10 -9.68 4.66
C PRO A 459 25.55 -10.08 6.04
N ALA A 460 26.44 -10.32 7.00
CA ALA A 460 26.06 -10.68 8.38
C ALA A 460 25.14 -9.64 9.04
N GLU A 461 25.23 -8.36 8.66
CA GLU A 461 24.34 -7.27 9.06
C GLU A 461 22.84 -7.61 8.89
N TRP A 462 22.47 -8.45 7.91
CA TRP A 462 21.07 -8.86 7.73
C TRP A 462 20.55 -9.69 8.91
N GLU A 463 21.39 -10.54 9.50
CA GLU A 463 21.04 -11.37 10.66
C GLU A 463 21.29 -10.60 11.97
N GLU A 464 22.47 -9.99 12.12
CA GLU A 464 22.84 -9.16 13.27
C GLU A 464 21.93 -7.93 13.46
N GLY A 465 21.37 -7.42 12.36
CA GLY A 465 20.47 -6.26 12.34
C GLY A 465 18.98 -6.60 12.42
N ASP A 466 18.62 -7.88 12.51
CA ASP A 466 17.25 -8.42 12.41
C ASP A 466 16.49 -7.93 11.15
N LEU A 467 17.20 -7.70 10.03
CA LEU A 467 16.63 -7.03 8.85
C LEU A 467 15.54 -7.85 8.17
N THR A 468 14.50 -7.20 7.65
CA THR A 468 13.39 -7.80 6.92
C THR A 468 13.63 -7.59 5.42
N PRO A 469 14.07 -8.62 4.66
CA PRO A 469 14.27 -8.52 3.22
C PRO A 469 12.96 -8.79 2.46
N GLU A 470 12.57 -7.84 1.62
CA GLU A 470 11.29 -7.81 0.91
C GLU A 470 11.53 -7.78 -0.61
N PHE A 471 10.73 -8.52 -1.38
CA PHE A 471 10.66 -8.30 -2.82
C PHE A 471 10.04 -6.93 -3.08
N ASN A 472 10.70 -6.10 -3.89
CA ASN A 472 10.30 -4.71 -4.07
C ASN A 472 9.67 -4.49 -5.46
N ILE A 473 10.42 -4.74 -6.55
CA ILE A 473 9.94 -4.65 -7.94
C ILE A 473 10.87 -5.42 -8.89
N ALA A 474 10.40 -5.76 -10.09
CA ALA A 474 11.25 -6.31 -11.15
C ALA A 474 10.87 -5.78 -12.54
N SER A 475 11.82 -5.76 -13.47
CA SER A 475 11.64 -5.37 -14.87
C SER A 475 12.32 -6.37 -15.82
N ALA A 476 11.59 -6.83 -16.84
CA ALA A 476 12.14 -7.67 -17.90
C ALA A 476 12.99 -6.86 -18.90
N GLU A 477 12.56 -5.63 -19.21
CA GLU A 477 13.23 -4.72 -20.14
C GLU A 477 14.68 -4.48 -19.68
N TYR A 478 14.84 -3.94 -18.47
CA TYR A 478 16.15 -3.69 -17.88
C TYR A 478 16.81 -4.94 -17.28
N GLY A 479 16.07 -6.04 -17.13
CA GLY A 479 16.59 -7.31 -16.66
C GLY A 479 16.87 -7.36 -15.15
N VAL A 480 16.15 -6.58 -14.35
CA VAL A 480 16.43 -6.37 -12.91
C VAL A 480 15.34 -6.92 -12.00
N TYR A 481 15.74 -7.36 -10.82
CA TYR A 481 14.90 -7.81 -9.70
C TYR A 481 15.43 -7.12 -8.44
N VAL A 482 14.62 -6.27 -7.82
CA VAL A 482 15.00 -5.42 -6.69
C VAL A 482 14.45 -5.98 -5.39
N ILE A 483 15.32 -6.03 -4.39
CA ILE A 483 15.02 -6.37 -2.98
C ILE A 483 15.27 -5.12 -2.14
N ARG A 484 14.41 -4.88 -1.15
CA ARG A 484 14.60 -3.89 -0.09
C ARG A 484 14.92 -4.59 1.23
N THR A 485 15.78 -4.01 2.06
CA THR A 485 15.86 -4.31 3.49
C THR A 485 15.22 -3.17 4.29
N LYS A 486 14.21 -3.48 5.10
CA LYS A 486 13.28 -2.49 5.65
C LYS A 486 13.90 -1.55 6.70
N GLU A 487 14.63 -2.11 7.66
CA GLU A 487 15.11 -1.44 8.89
C GLU A 487 16.33 -0.57 8.65
N ASN A 488 17.17 -0.90 7.65
CA ASN A 488 18.26 -0.04 7.20
C ASN A 488 17.92 0.78 5.93
N ARG A 489 16.76 0.50 5.30
CA ARG A 489 16.19 1.22 4.14
C ARG A 489 17.13 1.23 2.92
N GLN A 490 17.74 0.08 2.63
CA GLN A 490 18.65 -0.11 1.50
C GLN A 490 18.06 -1.02 0.43
N TYR A 491 18.55 -0.89 -0.80
CA TYR A 491 18.14 -1.70 -1.93
C TYR A 491 19.30 -2.52 -2.50
N TYR A 492 18.96 -3.67 -3.06
CA TYR A 492 19.85 -4.58 -3.77
C TYR A 492 19.17 -5.02 -5.06
N ALA A 493 19.93 -5.27 -6.12
CA ALA A 493 19.36 -5.80 -7.36
C ALA A 493 20.07 -7.05 -7.86
N PHE A 494 19.30 -7.87 -8.55
CA PHE A 494 19.67 -9.14 -9.13
C PHE A 494 19.17 -9.22 -10.58
N SER A 495 19.79 -10.07 -11.39
CA SER A 495 19.45 -10.28 -12.79
C SER A 495 18.21 -11.19 -12.93
N THR A 496 17.14 -10.71 -13.57
CA THR A 496 16.00 -11.58 -13.99
C THR A 496 16.35 -12.51 -15.15
N LYS A 497 17.58 -12.42 -15.66
CA LYS A 497 18.10 -13.24 -16.76
C LYS A 497 18.99 -14.38 -16.25
N THR A 498 19.68 -14.21 -15.12
CA THR A 498 20.71 -15.14 -14.63
C THR A 498 20.71 -15.42 -13.13
N GLY A 499 19.95 -14.64 -12.33
CA GLY A 499 19.90 -14.74 -10.86
C GLY A 499 21.11 -14.14 -10.13
N ASP A 500 22.08 -13.56 -10.83
CA ASP A 500 23.27 -12.96 -10.22
C ASP A 500 22.97 -11.60 -9.60
N LYS A 501 23.64 -11.27 -8.49
CA LYS A 501 23.62 -9.92 -7.92
C LYS A 501 24.27 -8.93 -8.88
N LEU A 502 23.57 -7.83 -9.15
CA LEU A 502 24.03 -6.72 -9.99
C LEU A 502 24.67 -5.63 -9.13
N TRP A 503 23.95 -5.14 -8.11
CA TRP A 503 24.38 -4.04 -7.25
C TRP A 503 23.78 -4.13 -5.85
N GLY A 504 24.15 -3.19 -4.98
CA GLY A 504 23.66 -3.06 -3.60
C GLY A 504 24.73 -3.39 -2.55
N PRO A 505 24.60 -2.87 -1.31
CA PRO A 505 23.52 -1.98 -0.87
C PRO A 505 23.60 -0.59 -1.54
N THR A 506 22.45 0.06 -1.70
CA THR A 506 22.40 1.53 -1.88
C THR A 506 22.77 2.21 -0.56
N PRO A 507 23.06 3.52 -0.56
CA PRO A 507 22.94 4.33 0.65
C PRO A 507 21.55 4.15 1.28
N SER A 508 21.50 4.22 2.61
CA SER A 508 20.25 4.18 3.38
C SER A 508 19.36 5.38 3.06
N GLU A 509 18.09 5.16 2.77
CA GLU A 509 17.11 6.25 2.66
C GLU A 509 16.77 6.86 4.04
N HIS A 510 16.15 8.04 4.02
CA HIS A 510 15.68 8.76 5.21
C HIS A 510 14.82 7.90 6.12
N TYR A 511 14.97 7.99 7.45
CA TYR A 511 14.40 7.01 8.39
C TYR A 511 12.88 6.80 8.24
N LEU A 512 12.11 7.84 7.91
CA LEU A 512 10.65 7.73 7.68
C LEU A 512 10.28 6.76 6.54
N ASN A 513 11.19 6.49 5.60
CA ASN A 513 11.02 5.45 4.59
C ASN A 513 11.10 4.02 5.17
N TYR A 514 11.27 3.85 6.48
CA TYR A 514 10.93 2.62 7.19
C TYR A 514 9.42 2.33 7.10
N TYR A 515 8.59 3.36 7.34
CA TYR A 515 7.14 3.27 7.42
C TYR A 515 6.49 3.15 6.04
N GLY A 516 5.41 2.36 5.99
CA GLY A 516 4.63 2.10 4.79
C GLY A 516 4.95 0.75 4.14
N TRP A 517 3.89 0.08 3.71
CA TRP A 517 3.88 -1.30 3.23
C TRP A 517 3.90 -1.41 1.70
N ILE A 518 4.21 -2.61 1.21
CA ILE A 518 4.14 -3.03 -0.20
C ILE A 518 3.51 -4.42 -0.24
N ILE A 519 2.27 -4.55 -0.76
CA ILE A 519 1.63 -5.86 -1.03
C ILE A 519 1.96 -6.33 -2.45
N SER A 520 2.10 -5.41 -3.39
CA SER A 520 2.48 -5.64 -4.79
C SER A 520 3.26 -4.40 -5.29
N PRO A 521 4.12 -4.50 -6.32
CA PRO A 521 4.77 -3.34 -6.94
C PRO A 521 3.82 -2.22 -7.40
N LEU A 522 2.51 -2.44 -7.46
CA LEU A 522 1.48 -1.44 -7.78
C LEU A 522 0.52 -1.13 -6.61
N VAL A 523 0.69 -1.76 -5.44
CA VAL A 523 -0.24 -1.61 -4.29
C VAL A 523 0.54 -1.54 -2.98
N GLY A 524 0.56 -0.35 -2.39
CA GLY A 524 1.15 -0.10 -1.08
C GLY A 524 1.56 1.36 -0.89
N GLU A 525 1.74 1.75 0.37
CA GLU A 525 2.13 3.10 0.79
C GLU A 525 3.51 3.56 0.26
N ARG A 526 4.36 2.62 -0.16
CA ARG A 526 5.69 2.87 -0.74
C ARG A 526 5.89 2.19 -2.11
N ALA A 527 4.93 2.31 -3.02
CA ALA A 527 5.02 1.70 -4.36
C ALA A 527 6.30 2.15 -5.12
N PRO A 528 7.28 1.26 -5.37
CA PRO A 528 8.45 1.56 -6.19
C PRO A 528 8.05 1.54 -7.68
N LEU A 529 8.69 2.38 -8.51
CA LEU A 529 8.44 2.38 -9.95
C LEU A 529 9.75 2.21 -10.73
N ILE A 530 9.70 1.46 -11.84
CA ILE A 530 10.79 1.40 -12.81
C ILE A 530 10.31 1.97 -14.13
N ALA A 531 10.96 3.04 -14.59
CA ALA A 531 10.72 3.67 -15.88
C ALA A 531 12.00 4.35 -16.36
N TYR A 532 12.20 4.48 -17.68
CA TYR A 532 13.31 5.25 -18.27
C TYR A 532 14.71 4.90 -17.72
N GLY A 533 14.98 3.61 -17.52
CA GLY A 533 16.24 3.10 -16.96
C GLY A 533 16.49 3.48 -15.50
N ARG A 534 15.46 3.90 -14.76
CA ARG A 534 15.55 4.40 -13.39
C ARG A 534 14.63 3.62 -12.44
N LEU A 535 15.08 3.46 -11.20
CA LEU A 535 14.28 3.02 -10.07
C LEU A 535 13.91 4.26 -9.26
N TYR A 536 12.61 4.47 -9.07
CA TYR A 536 12.03 5.53 -8.27
C TYR A 536 11.52 4.96 -6.96
N SER A 537 11.91 5.58 -5.86
CA SER A 537 11.54 5.19 -4.50
C SER A 537 11.13 6.43 -3.71
N THR A 538 10.04 6.35 -2.95
CA THR A 538 9.55 7.43 -2.10
C THR A 538 8.66 6.86 -0.97
N GLY A 539 8.09 7.72 -0.13
CA GLY A 539 7.21 7.32 0.97
C GLY A 539 7.05 8.45 1.98
N VAL A 540 6.85 8.09 3.25
CA VAL A 540 6.55 9.02 4.36
C VAL A 540 7.62 10.11 4.55
N SER A 541 8.86 9.89 4.09
CA SER A 541 9.91 10.93 4.12
C SER A 541 9.64 12.13 3.21
N GLY A 542 8.74 12.03 2.23
CA GLY A 542 8.53 13.07 1.22
C GLY A 542 9.71 13.29 0.26
N ILE A 543 10.70 12.38 0.27
CA ILE A 543 11.85 12.41 -0.62
C ILE A 543 11.67 11.35 -1.71
N LEU A 544 11.59 11.81 -2.96
CA LEU A 544 11.67 10.97 -4.14
C LEU A 544 13.13 10.75 -4.51
N TYR A 545 13.61 9.52 -4.35
CA TYR A 545 14.93 9.07 -4.76
C TYR A 545 14.87 8.49 -6.18
N CYS A 546 15.84 8.84 -7.02
CA CYS A 546 15.99 8.30 -8.38
C CYS A 546 17.34 7.61 -8.52
N TYR A 547 17.33 6.29 -8.60
CA TYR A 547 18.51 5.46 -8.83
C TYR A 547 18.60 5.03 -10.29
N ASN A 548 19.81 4.87 -10.84
CA ASN A 548 20.01 4.13 -12.07
C ASN A 548 19.66 2.66 -11.82
N VAL A 549 18.68 2.13 -12.56
CA VAL A 549 18.14 0.79 -12.30
C VAL A 549 19.17 -0.33 -12.49
N THR A 550 20.18 -0.11 -13.34
CA THR A 550 21.20 -1.11 -13.69
C THR A 550 22.48 -1.03 -12.84
N THR A 551 22.73 0.08 -12.14
CA THR A 551 23.95 0.26 -11.32
C THR A 551 23.68 0.50 -9.83
N GLY A 552 22.46 0.92 -9.44
CA GLY A 552 22.13 1.29 -8.07
C GLY A 552 22.66 2.66 -7.65
N GLU A 553 23.27 3.40 -8.57
CA GLU A 553 23.78 4.76 -8.34
C GLU A 553 22.62 5.75 -8.14
N LEU A 554 22.67 6.54 -7.06
CA LEU A 554 21.73 7.64 -6.84
C LEU A 554 22.03 8.77 -7.82
N LEU A 555 21.13 9.01 -8.78
CA LEU A 555 21.30 10.03 -9.82
C LEU A 555 20.87 11.42 -9.31
N TRP A 556 19.77 11.45 -8.56
CA TRP A 556 19.23 12.64 -7.91
C TRP A 556 18.18 12.24 -6.87
N ASN A 557 17.83 13.17 -5.99
CA ASN A 557 16.63 13.12 -5.18
C ASN A 557 15.86 14.45 -5.28
N TYR A 558 14.58 14.41 -4.91
CA TYR A 558 13.70 15.57 -4.83
C TYR A 558 12.91 15.51 -3.52
N THR A 559 13.02 16.55 -2.70
CA THR A 559 12.24 16.68 -1.46
C THR A 559 11.01 17.52 -1.75
N ALA A 560 9.82 16.97 -1.51
CA ALA A 560 8.58 17.75 -1.52
C ALA A 560 8.47 18.56 -0.23
N THR A 561 9.32 19.57 -0.07
CA THR A 561 9.38 20.41 1.12
C THR A 561 8.00 20.92 1.51
N ASP A 562 7.68 20.82 2.80
CA ASP A 562 6.57 21.52 3.42
C ASP A 562 7.09 22.92 3.81
N PRO A 563 6.71 23.99 3.06
CA PRO A 563 7.23 25.34 3.32
C PRO A 563 6.63 25.97 4.58
N TYR A 564 5.65 25.32 5.21
CA TYR A 564 4.78 25.91 6.21
C TYR A 564 4.69 25.10 7.52
N ASN A 565 5.24 23.88 7.53
CA ASN A 565 5.44 23.04 8.71
C ASN A 565 4.13 22.51 9.32
N GLU A 566 3.20 22.05 8.48
CA GLU A 566 1.97 21.38 8.90
C GLU A 566 2.22 19.94 9.38
N ILE A 567 3.23 19.26 8.81
CA ILE A 567 3.53 17.88 9.19
C ILE A 567 4.34 17.86 10.50
N LEU A 568 3.69 17.41 11.57
CA LEU A 568 4.24 17.35 12.94
C LEU A 568 5.46 16.40 13.10
N TRP A 569 5.82 15.61 12.08
CA TRP A 569 6.89 14.62 12.11
C TRP A 569 7.94 14.76 10.99
N ASN A 570 7.77 15.71 10.06
CA ASN A 570 8.65 15.88 8.90
C ASN A 570 8.62 17.29 8.30
N THR A 571 9.70 17.72 7.64
CA THR A 571 9.75 18.98 6.87
C THR A 571 9.38 18.80 5.39
N ALA A 572 8.74 17.68 5.03
CA ALA A 572 8.36 17.35 3.66
C ALA A 572 7.06 16.54 3.60
N TRP A 573 6.24 16.85 2.61
CA TRP A 573 4.97 16.20 2.28
C TRP A 573 5.18 14.74 1.88
N TRP A 574 4.42 13.82 2.49
CA TRP A 574 4.42 12.41 2.09
C TRP A 574 4.04 12.31 0.61
N LEU A 575 4.96 11.73 -0.18
CA LEU A 575 4.76 11.45 -1.59
C LEU A 575 4.31 10.01 -1.83
N HIS A 576 3.33 9.83 -2.70
CA HIS A 576 2.95 8.54 -3.29
C HIS A 576 2.91 8.69 -4.84
N PRO A 577 3.66 7.87 -5.61
CA PRO A 577 3.78 8.06 -7.04
C PRO A 577 2.61 7.40 -7.79
N LEU A 578 1.75 8.21 -8.42
CA LEU A 578 0.55 7.71 -9.10
C LEU A 578 0.83 7.10 -10.47
N PHE A 579 1.72 7.72 -11.26
CA PHE A 579 2.14 7.25 -12.59
C PHE A 579 3.45 7.93 -13.01
N ILE A 580 4.07 7.41 -14.06
CA ILE A 580 5.17 8.05 -14.79
C ILE A 580 4.80 8.04 -16.28
N THR A 581 4.97 9.19 -16.94
CA THR A 581 4.77 9.40 -18.38
C THR A 581 6.02 10.01 -18.98
#